data_AF-A0A971Z7F5-F1
#
_entry.id   AF-A0A971Z7F5-F1
#
_cell.length_a   1.000
_cell.length_b   1.000
_cell.length_c   1.000
_cell.angle_alpha   90.00
_cell.angle_beta   90.00
_cell.angle_gamma   90.00
#
_symmetry.space_group_name_H-M   'P 1'
#
loop_
_entity.id
_entity.type
_entity.pdbx_description
1 polymer ?
#
loop_
_entity_poly.entity_id
_entity_poly.type
_entity_poly.pdbx_seq_one_letter_code
_entity_poly.pdbx_strand_id
1 'polypeptide(L)'
;MKRSFFLWLCVILIFSLILCSCGGGSSTSRQDSADSKGVSGSDAHSLLNQEAEKYELPLVNEPYTITFATAEDMEAVAASKSYADNLPAFEELEKRTGIHVKFEVVPPDQYNTTIQTRLAAAKDLPDLIRLPDDPIRYAKGG
;
A
#
# COMPACT_ATOMS: atom_id res chain seq x y z
N MET A 1 -40.36 17.26 -37.66
CA MET A 1 -39.76 18.03 -36.54
C MET A 1 -38.61 17.33 -35.81
N LYS A 2 -38.22 16.07 -36.13
CA LYS A 2 -37.12 15.36 -35.42
C LYS A 2 -35.74 15.46 -36.09
N ARG A 3 -35.68 15.84 -37.37
CA ARG A 3 -34.41 16.00 -38.14
C ARG A 3 -33.67 17.30 -37.82
N SER A 4 -34.39 18.40 -37.64
CA SER A 4 -33.79 19.70 -37.27
C SER A 4 -33.29 19.72 -35.82
N PHE A 5 -33.90 18.93 -34.92
CA PHE A 5 -33.47 18.81 -33.53
C PHE A 5 -32.12 18.10 -33.40
N PHE A 6 -31.88 17.06 -34.19
CA PHE A 6 -30.61 16.33 -34.21
C PHE A 6 -29.46 17.17 -34.81
N LEU A 7 -29.77 17.99 -35.83
CA LEU A 7 -28.83 18.95 -36.40
C LEU A 7 -28.43 20.06 -35.40
N TRP A 8 -29.35 20.49 -34.54
CA TRP A 8 -29.07 21.51 -33.53
C TRP A 8 -28.22 20.98 -32.36
N LEU A 9 -28.43 19.72 -31.97
CA LEU A 9 -27.62 19.03 -30.94
C LEU A 9 -26.14 18.91 -31.33
N CYS A 10 -25.85 18.57 -32.60
CA CYS A 10 -24.48 18.44 -33.09
C CYS A 10 -23.73 19.79 -33.13
N VAL A 11 -24.42 20.90 -33.43
CA VAL A 11 -23.80 22.23 -33.47
C VAL A 11 -23.39 22.71 -32.06
N ILE A 12 -24.15 22.35 -31.03
CA ILE A 12 -23.84 22.69 -29.62
C ILE A 12 -22.64 21.89 -29.11
N LEU A 13 -22.48 20.62 -29.51
CA LEU A 13 -21.37 19.77 -29.10
C LEU A 13 -20.00 20.27 -29.60
N ILE A 14 -19.97 20.84 -30.81
CA ILE A 14 -18.72 21.32 -31.44
C ILE A 14 -18.27 22.66 -30.84
N PHE A 15 -19.20 23.49 -30.37
CA PHE A 15 -18.91 24.79 -29.76
C PHE A 15 -18.19 24.65 -28.39
N SER A 16 -18.41 23.53 -27.69
CA SER A 16 -17.80 23.25 -26.38
C SER A 16 -16.31 22.87 -26.45
N LEU A 17 -15.78 22.48 -27.62
CA LEU A 17 -14.40 22.02 -27.77
C LEU A 17 -13.39 23.15 -28.06
N ILE A 18 -13.86 24.39 -28.23
CA ILE A 18 -13.03 25.54 -28.64
C ILE A 18 -12.54 26.37 -27.43
N LEU A 19 -13.01 26.08 -26.21
CA LEU A 19 -12.71 26.87 -25.01
C LEU A 19 -11.58 26.31 -24.12
N CYS A 20 -10.93 25.20 -24.48
CA CYS A 20 -9.78 24.66 -23.77
C CYS A 20 -8.52 24.70 -24.64
N SER A 21 -8.09 25.91 -25.00
CA SER A 21 -6.81 26.14 -25.69
C SER A 21 -6.30 27.56 -25.42
N CYS A 22 -5.46 27.69 -24.40
CA CYS A 22 -4.52 28.79 -24.10
C CYS A 22 -3.80 28.37 -22.80
N GLY A 23 -2.49 28.35 -22.59
CA GLY A 23 -1.25 28.70 -23.29
C GLY A 23 -0.15 28.41 -22.23
N GLY A 24 0.99 27.76 -22.51
CA GLY A 24 2.09 28.27 -23.32
C GLY A 24 3.04 29.14 -22.49
N GLY A 25 4.17 28.59 -22.00
CA GLY A 25 5.24 29.34 -21.35
C GLY A 25 6.48 28.50 -21.00
N SER A 26 7.43 28.43 -21.95
CA SER A 26 8.70 27.67 -21.90
C SER A 26 9.92 28.54 -21.58
N SER A 27 10.88 28.03 -20.79
CA SER A 27 12.35 28.26 -20.87
C SER A 27 13.05 27.32 -19.87
N THR A 28 13.74 26.24 -20.27
CA THR A 28 15.19 26.12 -20.56
C THR A 28 16.12 26.86 -19.58
N SER A 29 16.80 26.14 -18.67
CA SER A 29 18.26 25.85 -18.69
C SER A 29 18.84 25.39 -17.34
N ARG A 30 19.49 24.20 -17.35
CA ARG A 30 20.77 23.77 -16.72
C ARG A 30 21.19 24.23 -15.31
N GLN A 31 21.37 23.19 -14.46
CA GLN A 31 22.59 22.76 -13.76
C GLN A 31 23.24 23.57 -12.60
N ASP A 32 23.60 22.78 -11.58
CA ASP A 32 24.68 22.90 -10.58
C ASP A 32 24.48 23.62 -9.23
N SER A 33 24.57 22.76 -8.19
CA SER A 33 25.41 22.86 -6.99
C SER A 33 25.19 23.93 -5.92
N ALA A 34 24.93 23.40 -4.72
CA ALA A 34 25.37 23.84 -3.39
C ALA A 34 24.93 25.22 -2.87
N ASP A 35 24.03 25.21 -1.88
CA ASP A 35 24.34 25.88 -0.61
C ASP A 35 23.80 25.07 0.57
N SER A 36 24.74 24.73 1.44
CA SER A 36 24.57 24.07 2.71
C SER A 36 24.14 25.09 3.76
N LYS A 37 22.94 24.93 4.33
CA LYS A 37 22.62 25.48 5.65
C LYS A 37 22.20 24.35 6.58
N GLY A 38 23.14 23.99 7.44
CA GLY A 38 23.00 22.96 8.44
C GLY A 38 21.89 23.25 9.45
N VAL A 39 21.20 22.19 9.83
CA VAL A 39 20.59 22.06 11.13
C VAL A 39 21.33 20.94 11.84
N SER A 40 22.06 21.34 12.87
CA SER A 40 22.70 20.49 13.86
C SER A 40 21.63 19.72 14.62
N GLY A 41 21.33 18.50 14.18
CA GLY A 41 20.63 17.47 14.95
C GLY A 41 21.62 16.39 15.35
N SER A 42 22.38 16.68 16.41
CA SER A 42 23.08 15.66 17.20
C SER A 42 22.01 14.75 17.80
N ASP A 43 21.68 13.65 17.10
CA ASP A 43 21.10 12.39 17.60
C ASP A 43 20.60 11.51 16.44
N ALA A 44 21.26 11.56 15.28
CA ALA A 44 21.12 10.53 14.26
C ALA A 44 22.04 9.35 14.65
N HIS A 45 21.59 8.53 15.61
CA HIS A 45 22.20 7.23 15.86
C HIS A 45 22.12 6.45 14.54
N SER A 46 23.27 6.23 13.91
CA SER A 46 23.39 5.59 12.60
C SER A 46 22.83 4.16 12.68
N LEU A 47 21.57 3.98 12.31
CA LEU A 47 20.92 2.66 12.19
C LEU A 47 21.57 1.80 11.09
N LEU A 48 22.48 2.38 10.29
CA LEU A 48 23.21 1.70 9.24
C LEU A 48 24.40 0.87 9.76
N ASN A 49 24.78 1.05 11.04
CA ASN A 49 25.90 0.34 11.69
C ASN A 49 25.45 -0.65 12.77
N GLN A 50 24.14 -0.91 12.93
CA GLN A 50 23.68 -2.03 13.73
C GLN A 50 23.86 -3.30 12.89
N GLU A 51 25.00 -3.96 13.07
CA GLU A 51 25.18 -5.35 12.66
C GLU A 51 24.04 -6.15 13.31
N ALA A 52 23.21 -6.79 12.48
CA ALA A 52 22.06 -7.54 12.97
C ALA A 52 22.55 -8.56 14.01
N GLU A 53 22.02 -8.51 15.23
CA GLU A 53 22.40 -9.47 16.25
C GLU A 53 22.15 -10.89 15.73
N LYS A 54 23.12 -11.77 15.97
CA LYS A 54 23.06 -13.15 15.50
C LYS A 54 21.88 -13.84 16.20
N TYR A 55 20.84 -14.15 15.43
CA TYR A 55 19.70 -14.92 15.90
C TYR A 55 19.86 -16.40 15.51
N GLU A 56 19.22 -17.26 16.30
CA GLU A 56 19.16 -18.70 16.02
C GLU A 56 17.75 -19.08 15.56
N LEU A 57 17.67 -20.16 14.80
CA LEU A 57 16.42 -20.73 14.29
C LEU A 57 16.28 -22.16 14.83
N PRO A 58 15.09 -22.59 15.28
CA PRO A 58 13.80 -21.89 15.20
C PRO A 58 13.66 -20.72 16.20
N LEU A 59 12.77 -19.76 15.87
CA LEU A 59 12.50 -18.57 16.69
C LEU A 59 11.68 -18.90 17.95
N VAL A 60 10.98 -20.03 17.92
CA VAL A 60 10.12 -20.51 19.00
C VAL A 60 10.45 -21.97 19.33
N ASN A 61 10.29 -22.35 20.61
CA ASN A 61 10.54 -23.72 21.07
C ASN A 61 9.39 -24.68 20.72
N GLU A 62 8.18 -24.15 20.51
CA GLU A 62 6.97 -24.91 20.19
C GLU A 62 6.26 -24.24 19.01
N PRO A 63 5.56 -25.00 18.13
CA PRO A 63 4.86 -24.43 16.98
C PRO A 63 3.90 -23.32 17.40
N TYR A 64 4.06 -22.14 16.81
CA TYR A 64 3.27 -20.96 17.13
C TYR A 64 2.54 -20.45 15.89
N THR A 65 1.29 -20.02 16.03
CA THR A 65 0.52 -19.44 14.92
C THR A 65 0.31 -17.95 15.13
N ILE A 66 0.68 -17.17 14.12
CA ILE A 66 0.30 -15.76 14.02
C ILE A 66 -0.79 -15.59 12.96
N THR A 67 -1.69 -14.65 13.21
CA THR A 67 -2.73 -14.24 12.27
C THR A 67 -2.29 -13.00 11.53
N PHE A 68 -2.44 -13.01 10.21
CA PHE A 68 -2.10 -11.86 9.37
C PHE A 68 -3.26 -11.51 8.44
N ALA A 69 -3.92 -10.38 8.71
CA ALA A 69 -4.91 -9.86 7.77
C ALA A 69 -4.24 -9.08 6.64
N THR A 70 -4.46 -9.52 5.41
CA THR A 70 -3.96 -8.88 4.20
C THR A 70 -5.01 -8.89 3.09
N ALA A 71 -4.83 -8.04 2.08
CA ALA A 71 -5.61 -8.14 0.86
C ALA A 71 -4.97 -9.16 -0.07
N GLU A 72 -5.75 -9.74 -0.98
CA GLU A 72 -5.15 -10.45 -2.10
C GLU A 72 -4.24 -9.53 -2.92
N ASP A 73 -3.21 -10.12 -3.49
CA ASP A 73 -2.42 -9.47 -4.51
C ASP A 73 -3.11 -9.62 -5.88
N MET A 74 -3.21 -8.53 -6.65
CA MET A 74 -3.93 -8.57 -7.93
C MET A 74 -3.27 -9.49 -8.96
N GLU A 75 -1.95 -9.62 -8.92
CA GLU A 75 -1.21 -10.52 -9.80
C GLU A 75 -1.38 -11.98 -9.36
N ALA A 76 -1.38 -12.23 -8.04
CA ALA A 76 -1.73 -13.54 -7.50
C ALA A 76 -3.15 -13.98 -7.92
N VAL A 77 -4.14 -13.08 -7.83
CA VAL A 77 -5.52 -13.35 -8.28
C VAL A 77 -5.54 -13.69 -9.77
N ALA A 78 -4.83 -12.93 -10.61
CA ALA A 78 -4.73 -13.22 -12.05
C ALA A 78 -4.10 -14.60 -12.33
N ALA A 79 -3.16 -15.03 -11.48
CA ALA A 79 -2.53 -16.34 -11.53
C ALA A 79 -3.33 -17.46 -10.82
N SER A 80 -4.54 -17.17 -10.31
CA SER A 80 -5.36 -18.11 -9.52
C SER A 80 -4.60 -18.65 -8.30
N LYS A 81 -3.88 -17.76 -7.62
CA LYS A 81 -3.16 -18.01 -6.38
C LYS A 81 -3.70 -17.10 -5.28
N SER A 82 -3.70 -17.61 -4.06
CA SER A 82 -4.11 -16.88 -2.87
C SER A 82 -3.08 -17.06 -1.75
N TYR A 83 -2.96 -16.06 -0.87
CA TYR A 83 -2.27 -16.26 0.40
C TYR A 83 -2.96 -17.26 1.33
N ALA A 84 -4.24 -17.57 1.08
CA ALA A 84 -4.96 -18.63 1.77
C ALA A 84 -4.56 -20.04 1.29
N ASP A 85 -3.80 -20.15 0.21
CA ASP A 85 -3.25 -21.43 -0.26
C ASP A 85 -1.97 -21.80 0.53
N ASN A 86 -1.65 -23.09 0.54
CA ASN A 86 -0.36 -23.57 1.06
C ASN A 86 0.77 -23.27 0.06
N LEU A 87 1.32 -22.06 0.15
CA LEU A 87 2.42 -21.63 -0.72
C LEU A 87 3.76 -22.17 -0.17
N PRO A 88 4.62 -22.78 -1.03
CA PRO A 88 5.87 -23.42 -0.59
C PRO A 88 6.83 -22.52 0.19
N ALA A 89 6.82 -21.21 -0.08
CA ALA A 89 7.64 -20.25 0.63
C ALA A 89 7.26 -20.16 2.12
N PHE A 90 5.97 -20.17 2.44
CA PHE A 90 5.50 -20.11 3.83
C PHE A 90 5.68 -21.44 4.56
N GLU A 91 5.58 -22.57 3.86
CA GLU A 91 5.90 -23.88 4.45
C GLU A 91 7.39 -23.97 4.87
N GLU A 92 8.30 -23.43 4.05
CA GLU A 92 9.73 -23.42 4.39
C GLU A 92 10.04 -22.44 5.52
N LEU A 93 9.38 -21.28 5.55
CA LEU A 93 9.48 -20.33 6.65
C LEU A 93 8.98 -20.96 7.96
N GLU A 94 7.86 -21.68 7.93
CA GLU A 94 7.33 -22.39 9.10
C GLU A 94 8.32 -23.44 9.61
N LYS A 95 8.90 -24.26 8.73
CA LYS A 95 9.92 -25.27 9.11
C LYS A 95 11.15 -24.65 9.76
N ARG A 96 11.60 -23.50 9.25
CA ARG A 96 12.80 -22.81 9.75
C ARG A 96 12.55 -22.05 11.04
N THR A 97 11.39 -21.43 11.17
CA THR A 97 11.10 -20.50 12.27
C THR A 97 10.28 -21.11 13.39
N GLY A 98 9.54 -22.19 13.11
CA GLY A 98 8.51 -22.74 14.00
C GLY A 98 7.20 -21.94 14.00
N ILE A 99 7.06 -20.93 13.13
CA ILE A 99 5.91 -20.03 13.09
C ILE A 99 5.04 -20.33 11.86
N HIS A 100 3.79 -20.73 12.11
CA HIS A 100 2.75 -20.81 11.10
C HIS A 100 2.06 -19.46 10.92
N VAL A 101 1.88 -19.02 9.68
CA VAL A 101 1.15 -17.77 9.38
C VAL A 101 -0.23 -18.11 8.85
N LYS A 102 -1.26 -17.83 9.65
CA LYS A 102 -2.65 -17.92 9.22
C LYS A 102 -3.06 -16.62 8.55
N PHE A 103 -3.15 -16.63 7.23
CA PHE A 103 -3.60 -15.47 6.46
C PHE A 103 -5.12 -15.30 6.54
N GLU A 104 -5.57 -14.11 6.93
CA GLU A 104 -6.95 -13.67 6.80
C GLU A 104 -7.06 -12.78 5.56
N VAL A 105 -7.38 -13.41 4.43
CA VAL A 105 -7.37 -12.72 3.16
C VAL A 105 -8.74 -12.12 2.85
N VAL A 106 -8.75 -10.81 2.55
CA VAL A 106 -9.97 -10.09 2.15
C VAL A 106 -9.81 -9.62 0.70
N PRO A 107 -10.88 -9.63 -0.11
CA PRO A 107 -10.85 -9.06 -1.45
C PRO A 107 -10.30 -7.61 -1.46
N PRO A 108 -9.47 -7.22 -2.45
CA PRO A 108 -8.79 -5.92 -2.44
C PRO A 108 -9.72 -4.71 -2.33
N ASP A 109 -10.90 -4.78 -2.95
CA ASP A 109 -11.94 -3.76 -2.93
C ASP A 109 -12.65 -3.62 -1.57
N GLN A 110 -12.56 -4.65 -0.72
CA GLN A 110 -13.22 -4.70 0.58
C GLN A 110 -12.26 -4.56 1.76
N TYR A 111 -10.95 -4.75 1.52
CA TYR A 111 -9.93 -4.81 2.56
C TYR A 111 -9.94 -3.57 3.47
N ASN A 112 -9.90 -2.38 2.86
CA ASN A 112 -9.76 -1.14 3.62
C ASN A 112 -10.93 -0.90 4.58
N THR A 113 -12.17 -1.01 4.09
CA THR A 113 -13.38 -0.87 4.90
C THR A 113 -13.43 -1.91 6.02
N THR A 114 -13.07 -3.16 5.72
CA THR A 114 -13.09 -4.26 6.68
C THR A 114 -12.13 -4.01 7.83
N ILE A 115 -10.86 -3.70 7.53
CA ILE A 115 -9.82 -3.49 8.55
C ILE A 115 -10.04 -2.19 9.32
N GLN A 116 -10.47 -1.11 8.66
CA GLN A 116 -10.83 0.13 9.34
C GLN A 116 -11.95 -0.08 10.37
N THR A 117 -12.96 -0.89 10.03
CA THR A 117 -14.04 -1.22 10.96
C THR A 117 -13.54 -2.00 12.17
N ARG A 118 -12.68 -3.00 11.96
CA ARG A 118 -12.08 -3.78 13.07
C ARG A 118 -11.20 -2.91 13.98
N LEU A 119 -10.36 -2.06 13.39
CA LEU A 119 -9.52 -1.10 14.11
C LEU A 119 -10.36 -0.10 14.92
N ALA A 120 -11.39 0.50 14.31
CA ALA A 120 -12.27 1.44 15.00
C ALA A 120 -13.08 0.79 16.15
N ALA A 121 -13.45 -0.48 15.99
CA ALA A 121 -14.14 -1.25 17.02
C ALA A 121 -13.19 -1.83 18.09
N ALA A 122 -11.87 -1.77 17.87
CA ALA A 122 -10.85 -2.44 18.68
C ALA A 122 -11.18 -3.92 18.97
N LYS A 123 -11.74 -4.62 17.98
CA LYS A 123 -12.27 -5.98 18.13
C LYS A 123 -11.84 -6.85 16.96
N ASP A 124 -11.58 -8.13 17.25
CA ASP A 124 -11.22 -9.15 16.26
C ASP A 124 -9.98 -8.72 15.43
N LEU A 125 -9.00 -8.15 16.14
CA LEU A 125 -7.73 -7.71 15.58
C LEU A 125 -6.77 -8.91 15.43
N PRO A 126 -6.18 -9.13 14.25
CA PRO A 126 -5.13 -10.12 14.07
C PRO A 126 -3.80 -9.62 14.67
N ASP A 127 -2.81 -10.51 14.74
CA ASP A 127 -1.46 -10.19 15.22
C ASP A 127 -0.72 -9.24 14.27
N LEU A 128 -0.96 -9.40 12.96
CA LEU A 128 -0.40 -8.57 11.90
C LEU A 128 -1.52 -8.01 11.00
N ILE A 129 -1.37 -6.76 10.59
CA ILE A 129 -2.30 -6.06 9.70
C ILE A 129 -1.50 -5.35 8.62
N ARG A 130 -1.89 -5.52 7.35
CA ARG A 130 -1.47 -4.59 6.28
C ARG A 130 -2.28 -3.31 6.49
N LEU A 131 -1.61 -2.19 6.76
CA LEU A 131 -2.33 -0.94 6.99
C LEU A 131 -3.22 -0.58 5.78
N PRO A 132 -4.51 -0.27 6.00
CA PRO A 132 -5.47 -0.06 4.93
C PRO A 132 -5.36 1.32 4.25
N ASP A 133 -4.75 2.30 4.92
CA ASP A 133 -4.56 3.66 4.42
C ASP A 133 -3.22 4.23 4.94
N ASP A 134 -2.96 5.50 4.67
CA ASP A 134 -1.77 6.23 5.11
C ASP A 134 -1.48 6.00 6.62
N PRO A 135 -0.30 5.45 6.96
CA PRO A 135 0.09 5.18 8.35
C PRO A 135 0.03 6.43 9.24
N ILE A 136 0.20 7.65 8.68
CA ILE A 136 0.14 8.91 9.44
C ILE A 136 -1.23 9.12 10.08
N ARG A 137 -2.31 8.62 9.46
CA ARG A 137 -3.68 8.72 10.00
C ARG A 137 -3.86 7.92 11.27
N TYR A 138 -3.07 6.86 11.45
CA TYR A 138 -3.07 5.99 12.62
C TYR A 138 -2.04 6.42 13.68
N ALA A 139 -1.06 7.25 13.31
CA ALA A 139 0.00 7.69 14.21
C ALA A 139 -0.44 8.82 15.18
N LYS A 140 -1.44 9.62 14.82
CA LYS A 140 -1.95 10.71 15.69
C LYS A 140 -3.08 10.20 16.59
N GLY A 141 -2.69 9.45 17.63
CA GLY A 141 -3.66 8.97 18.63
C GLY A 141 -3.12 7.96 19.65
N GLY A 142 -1.81 7.83 19.81
CA GLY A 142 -1.19 7.11 20.94
C GLY A 142 -0.77 8.08 22.03
#